data_AF-A0A150UIQ5-F1
#
_entry.id   AF-A0A150UIQ5-F1
#
_cell.length_a   1.000
_cell.length_b   1.000
_cell.length_c   1.000
_cell.angle_alpha   90.00
_cell.angle_beta   90.00
_cell.angle_gamma   90.00
#
_symmetry.space_group_name_H-M   'P 1'
#
loop_
_entity.id
_entity.type
_entity.pdbx_description
1 polymer ?
#
loop_
_entity_poly.entity_id
_entity_poly.type
_entity_poly.pdbx_seq_one_letter_code
_entity_poly.pdbx_strand_id
1 'polypeptide(L)'
;MRAAWKIFWLFAAVLAAAIGLAHLLVPDVVPVAFAEEPQPSWAVLTAFFLRAIELIAGSVAMIALAVIAGTLIQRRVLTRQS
;
A
#
# COMPACT_ATOMS: atom_id res chain seq x y z
N MET A 1 -9.25 -19.17 -1.26
CA MET A 1 -7.90 -18.80 -1.76
C MET A 1 -7.94 -17.85 -2.95
N ARG A 2 -8.65 -18.14 -4.05
CA ARG A 2 -8.69 -17.28 -5.26
C ARG A 2 -9.18 -15.84 -5.00
N ALA A 3 -10.12 -15.65 -4.07
CA ALA A 3 -10.62 -14.32 -3.69
C ALA A 3 -9.57 -13.48 -2.94
N ALA A 4 -8.93 -14.03 -1.90
CA ALA A 4 -7.86 -13.34 -1.17
C ALA A 4 -6.67 -12.99 -2.07
N TRP A 5 -6.31 -13.88 -3.00
CA TRP A 5 -5.27 -13.62 -4.00
C TRP A 5 -5.65 -12.48 -4.96
N LYS A 6 -6.91 -12.44 -5.42
CA LYS A 6 -7.42 -11.33 -6.24
C LYS A 6 -7.37 -10.00 -5.50
N ILE A 7 -7.79 -9.97 -4.23
CA ILE A 7 -7.77 -8.76 -3.39
C ILE A 7 -6.32 -8.27 -3.21
N PHE A 8 -5.39 -9.17 -2.91
CA PHE A 8 -3.97 -8.82 -2.79
C PHE A 8 -3.44 -8.18 -4.08
N TRP A 9 -3.69 -8.79 -5.24
CA TRP A 9 -3.26 -8.24 -6.53
C TRP A 9 -3.92 -6.91 -6.88
N LEU A 10 -5.20 -6.74 -6.55
CA LEU A 10 -5.92 -5.48 -6.76
C LEU A 10 -5.27 -4.36 -5.95
N PHE A 11 -5.01 -4.60 -4.66
CA PHE A 11 -4.39 -3.60 -3.79
C PHE A 11 -2.91 -3.37 -4.13
N ALA A 12 -2.18 -4.38 -4.57
CA ALA A 12 -0.82 -4.23 -5.08
C ALA A 12 -0.79 -3.36 -6.35
N ALA A 13 -1.74 -3.54 -7.26
CA ALA A 13 -1.87 -2.71 -8.45
C ALA A 13 -2.23 -1.26 -8.11
N VAL A 14 -3.15 -1.05 -7.16
CA VAL A 14 -3.50 0.28 -6.65
C VAL A 14 -2.29 0.95 -5.99
N LEU A 15 -1.51 0.21 -5.20
CA LEU A 15 -0.29 0.71 -4.57
C LEU A 15 0.75 1.13 -5.61
N ALA A 16 1.01 0.28 -6.62
CA ALA A 16 1.95 0.59 -7.69
C ALA A 16 1.50 1.80 -8.51
N ALA A 17 0.20 1.92 -8.79
CA ALA A 17 -0.37 3.08 -9.45
C ALA A 17 -0.22 4.35 -8.61
N ALA A 18 -0.47 4.29 -7.29
CA ALA A 18 -0.30 5.42 -6.38
C ALA A 18 1.16 5.88 -6.31
N ILE A 19 2.12 4.94 -6.18
CA ILE A 19 3.56 5.24 -6.18
C ILE A 19 3.97 5.89 -7.51
N GLY A 20 3.55 5.31 -8.64
CA GLY A 20 3.85 5.87 -9.96
C GLY A 20 3.27 7.26 -10.15
N LEU A 21 2.05 7.49 -9.67
CA LEU A 21 1.39 8.79 -9.75
C LEU A 21 2.05 9.83 -8.82
N ALA A 22 2.53 9.41 -7.65
CA ALA A 22 3.29 10.25 -6.73
C ALA A 22 4.62 10.70 -7.34
N HIS A 23 5.37 9.77 -7.94
CA HIS A 23 6.61 10.10 -8.64
C HIS A 23 6.39 11.00 -9.88
N LEU A 24 5.25 10.85 -10.57
CA LEU A 24 4.97 11.63 -11.78
C LEU A 24 4.44 13.03 -11.48
N LEU A 25 3.50 13.16 -10.54
CA LEU A 25 2.84 14.44 -10.22
C LEU A 25 3.64 15.27 -9.22
N VAL A 26 4.43 14.62 -8.37
CA VAL A 26 5.04 15.27 -7.21
C VAL A 26 6.47 14.76 -6.95
N PRO A 27 7.39 14.89 -7.92
CA PRO A 27 8.75 14.39 -7.79
C PRO A 27 9.56 15.05 -6.65
N ASP A 28 9.25 16.29 -6.27
CA ASP A 28 10.07 17.12 -5.36
C ASP A 28 9.32 17.68 -4.13
N VAL A 29 8.17 17.11 -3.72
CA VAL A 29 7.53 17.56 -2.46
C VAL A 29 8.24 16.92 -1.27
N VAL A 30 9.12 17.70 -0.68
CA VAL A 30 9.72 17.47 0.63
C VAL A 30 8.60 17.45 1.69
N PRO A 31 8.62 16.54 2.68
CA PRO A 31 7.69 16.58 3.80
C PRO A 31 7.61 17.99 4.41
N VAL A 32 6.41 18.46 4.72
CA VAL A 32 6.13 19.82 5.23
C VAL A 32 7.07 20.26 6.36
N ALA A 33 7.62 19.31 7.13
CA ALA A 33 8.57 19.54 8.21
C ALA A 33 9.99 19.98 7.78
N PHE A 34 10.34 19.94 6.49
CA PHE A 34 11.70 20.21 5.99
C PHE A 34 11.76 21.18 4.80
N ALA A 35 10.67 21.89 4.47
CA ALA A 35 10.68 22.87 3.39
C ALA A 35 11.13 24.26 3.89
N GLU A 36 12.29 24.74 3.42
CA GLU A 36 12.79 26.09 3.71
C GLU A 36 12.03 27.20 2.96
N GLU A 37 11.36 26.88 1.85
CA GLU A 37 10.49 27.79 1.10
C GLU A 37 9.02 27.33 1.12
N PRO A 38 8.04 28.28 1.12
CA PRO A 38 6.62 27.94 1.11
C PRO A 38 6.23 27.22 -0.18
N GLN A 39 6.03 25.90 -0.07
CA GLN A 39 5.57 25.09 -1.18
C GLN A 39 4.11 25.39 -1.55
N PRO A 40 3.74 25.30 -2.83
CA PRO A 40 2.37 25.52 -3.26
C PRO A 40 1.41 24.51 -2.60
N SER A 41 0.34 25.02 -2.00
CA SER A 41 -0.60 24.25 -1.17
C SER A 41 -1.25 23.06 -1.90
N TRP A 42 -1.44 23.17 -3.22
CA TRP A 42 -1.99 22.08 -4.03
C TRP A 42 -1.02 20.88 -4.13
N ALA A 43 0.29 21.11 -4.18
CA ALA A 43 1.30 20.05 -4.27
C ALA A 43 1.39 19.28 -2.94
N VAL A 44 1.39 20.01 -1.82
CA VAL A 44 1.36 19.43 -0.46
C VAL A 44 0.10 18.58 -0.25
N LEU A 45 -1.08 19.10 -0.64
CA LEU A 45 -2.34 18.40 -0.48
C LEU A 45 -2.38 17.11 -1.33
N THR A 46 -1.86 17.17 -2.56
CA THR A 46 -1.79 16.02 -3.47
C THR A 46 -0.84 14.95 -2.93
N ALA A 47 0.35 15.34 -2.47
CA ALA A 47 1.32 14.43 -1.85
C ALA A 47 0.75 13.74 -0.61
N PHE A 48 0.08 14.49 0.27
CA PHE A 48 -0.55 13.95 1.47
C PHE A 48 -1.67 12.95 1.13
N PHE A 49 -2.49 13.28 0.13
CA PHE A 49 -3.56 12.40 -0.34
C PHE A 49 -3.01 11.08 -0.92
N LEU A 50 -2.00 11.16 -1.79
CA LEU A 50 -1.30 9.99 -2.34
C LEU A 50 -0.68 9.14 -1.23
N ARG A 51 -0.04 9.77 -0.24
CA ARG A 51 0.57 9.08 0.89
C ARG A 51 -0.46 8.36 1.76
N ALA A 52 -1.63 8.96 1.97
CA ALA A 52 -2.73 8.30 2.67
C ALA A 52 -3.23 7.06 1.90
N ILE A 53 -3.36 7.15 0.58
CA ILE A 53 -3.74 6.02 -0.28
C ILE A 53 -2.69 4.91 -0.20
N GLU A 54 -1.40 5.24 -0.27
CA GLU A 54 -0.32 4.26 -0.13
C GLU A 54 -0.39 3.51 1.21
N LEU A 55 -0.58 4.24 2.32
CA LEU A 55 -0.65 3.65 3.65
C LEU A 55 -1.88 2.73 3.80
N ILE A 56 -3.04 3.15 3.31
CA ILE A 56 -4.27 2.34 3.33
C ILE A 56 -4.08 1.09 2.45
N ALA A 57 -3.60 1.26 1.22
CA ALA A 57 -3.41 0.16 0.28
C ALA A 57 -2.39 -0.85 0.80
N GLY A 58 -1.27 -0.37 1.35
CA GLY A 58 -0.25 -1.19 1.98
C GLY A 58 -0.79 -1.95 3.20
N SER A 59 -1.59 -1.30 4.04
CA SER A 59 -2.22 -1.94 5.20
C SER A 59 -3.17 -3.07 4.79
N VAL A 60 -4.02 -2.83 3.78
CA VAL A 60 -4.93 -3.87 3.27
C VAL A 60 -4.16 -5.02 2.61
N ALA A 61 -3.10 -4.72 1.85
CA ALA A 61 -2.23 -5.75 1.26
C ALA A 61 -1.55 -6.61 2.33
N MET A 62 -1.07 -6.00 3.42
CA MET A 62 -0.47 -6.70 4.56
C MET A 62 -1.47 -7.60 5.29
N ILE A 63 -2.69 -7.12 5.53
CA ILE A 63 -3.76 -7.94 6.15
C ILE A 63 -4.10 -9.13 5.25
N ALA A 64 -4.27 -8.90 3.94
CA ALA A 64 -4.53 -9.97 2.98
C ALA A 64 -3.40 -11.01 2.96
N LEU A 65 -2.14 -10.56 3.00
CA LEU A 65 -0.97 -11.43 3.07
C LEU A 65 -0.95 -12.25 4.37
N ALA A 66 -1.23 -11.63 5.52
CA ALA A 66 -1.30 -12.31 6.81
C ALA A 66 -2.39 -13.40 6.84
N VAL A 67 -3.56 -13.14 6.26
CA VAL A 67 -4.65 -14.14 6.14
C VAL A 67 -4.24 -15.31 5.24
N ILE A 68 -3.58 -15.03 4.09
CA ILE A 68 -3.08 -16.08 3.19
C ILE A 68 -2.00 -16.91 3.89
N ALA A 69 -1.04 -16.29 4.56
CA ALA A 69 0.01 -16.97 5.30
C ALA A 69 -0.56 -17.83 6.43
N GLY A 70 -1.48 -17.29 7.23
CA GLY A 70 -2.13 -18.00 8.33
C GLY A 70 -2.90 -19.24 7.85
N THR A 71 -3.64 -19.13 6.74
CA THR A 71 -4.36 -20.28 6.16
C THR A 71 -3.43 -21.33 5.57
N LEU A 72 -2.28 -20.95 4.99
CA LEU A 72 -1.28 -21.90 4.50
C LEU A 72 -0.57 -22.64 5.64
N ILE A 73 -0.21 -21.91 6.72
CA ILE A 73 0.38 -22.49 7.92
C ILE A 73 -0.60 -23.47 8.57
N GLN A 74 -1.86 -23.04 8.78
CA GLN A 74 -2.91 -23.90 9.34
C GLN A 74 -3.07 -25.19 8.53
N ARG A 75 -3.15 -25.09 7.19
CA ARG A 75 -3.22 -26.27 6.32
C ARG A 75 -2.02 -27.20 6.50
N ARG A 76 -0.79 -26.67 6.50
CA ARG A 76 0.42 -27.49 6.68
C ARG A 76 0.48 -28.18 8.04
N VAL A 77 0.05 -27.50 9.10
CA VAL A 77 0.00 -28.08 10.45
C VAL A 77 -1.03 -29.21 10.51
N LEU A 78 -2.22 -29.01 9.95
CA LEU A 78 -3.26 -30.06 9.88
C LEU A 78 -2.85 -31.27 9.05
N THR A 79 -2.20 -31.09 7.89
CA THR A 79 -1.68 -32.22 7.09
C THR A 79 -0.50 -32.96 7.71
N ARG A 80 0.16 -32.39 8.74
CA ARG A 80 1.23 -33.09 9.47
C ARG A 80 0.71 -33.98 10.59
N GLN A 81 -0.57 -33.90 10.93
CA GLN A 81 -1.20 -34.71 12.00
C GLN A 81 -2.09 -35.86 11.47
N SER A 82 -2.19 -36.03 10.15
CA SER A 82 -2.85 -37.17 9.49
C SER A 82 -1.82 -38.15 8.93
#